data_AF-A0A1Y1XY14-F1
#
_entry.id   AF-A0A1Y1XY14-F1
#
_cell.length_a   1.000
_cell.length_b   1.000
_cell.length_c   1.000
_cell.angle_alpha   90.00
_cell.angle_beta   90.00
_cell.angle_gamma   90.00
#
_symmetry.space_group_name_H-M   'P 1'
#
loop_
_entity.id
_entity.type
_entity.pdbx_description
1 polymer ?
#
loop_
_entity_poly.entity_id
_entity_poly.type
_entity_poly.pdbx_seq_one_letter_code
_entity_poly.pdbx_strand_id
1 'polypeptide(L)'
;MNARSGRWMVQRCDRELPVACLSQRNFSDWVIVNKHRYHYVSADRGCPAGYTFSVPKTARENLHLARSLNASGEPLAWIDLNSLSSVGCWVVGKNSQCGYSRTYQFLNQILSVSLIGGLITLVIFGIFVYFKCRINLRHRRSREHREKVRTRIRYLEAITVPVSVHWRT
;
A
#
# COMPACT_ATOMS: atom_id res chain seq x y z
N MET A 1 -3.52 17.97 15.33
CA MET A 1 -3.60 18.81 14.11
C MET A 1 -2.39 19.74 14.03
N ASN A 2 -1.89 20.06 12.83
CA ASN A 2 -0.74 20.96 12.62
C ASN A 2 -1.19 22.37 12.20
N ALA A 3 -0.69 23.40 12.90
CA ALA A 3 -1.04 24.79 12.67
C ALA A 3 -0.63 25.34 11.29
N ARG A 4 0.56 24.95 10.81
CA ARG A 4 1.14 25.48 9.56
C ARG A 4 0.42 24.98 8.32
N SER A 5 -0.01 23.72 8.33
CA SER A 5 -0.62 23.08 7.17
C SER A 5 -2.12 22.91 7.28
N GLY A 6 -2.71 23.08 8.46
CA GLY A 6 -4.10 22.73 8.74
C GLY A 6 -4.39 21.23 8.55
N ARG A 7 -3.35 20.39 8.44
CA ARG A 7 -3.47 18.95 8.22
C ARG A 7 -3.45 18.19 9.52
N TRP A 8 -4.07 17.02 9.49
CA TRP A 8 -4.03 16.09 10.61
C TRP A 8 -2.71 15.33 10.57
N MET A 9 -2.21 14.97 11.74
CA MET A 9 -0.95 14.27 11.91
C MET A 9 -1.13 13.25 13.01
N VAL A 10 -0.63 12.04 12.77
CA VAL A 10 -0.58 10.99 13.76
C VAL A 10 0.55 11.29 14.75
N GLN A 11 0.25 11.18 16.03
CA GLN A 11 1.25 11.37 17.08
C GLN A 11 1.10 10.30 18.16
N ARG A 12 2.22 9.99 18.84
CA ARG A 12 2.21 9.07 19.96
C ARG A 12 1.38 9.64 21.13
N CYS A 13 0.50 8.81 21.69
CA CYS A 13 -0.49 9.22 22.70
C CYS A 13 0.13 9.56 24.06
N ASP A 14 1.38 9.15 24.29
CA ASP A 14 2.23 9.48 25.43
C ASP A 14 2.77 10.91 25.36
N ARG A 15 2.64 11.62 24.24
CA ARG A 15 3.07 13.03 24.17
C ARG A 15 2.07 13.94 24.85
N GLU A 16 2.61 14.96 25.50
CA GLU A 16 1.84 16.04 26.07
C GLU A 16 1.69 17.18 25.05
N LEU A 17 0.45 17.45 24.65
CA LEU A 17 0.13 18.55 23.73
C LEU A 17 -1.01 19.41 24.30
N PRO A 18 -1.13 20.65 23.82
CA PRO A 18 -2.36 21.44 23.97
C PRO A 18 -3.58 20.69 23.45
N VAL A 19 -4.77 21.06 23.93
CA VAL A 19 -6.04 20.41 23.56
C VAL A 19 -6.91 21.39 22.78
N ALA A 20 -7.46 20.94 21.66
CA ALA A 20 -8.49 21.67 20.94
C ALA A 20 -9.88 21.26 21.45
N CYS A 21 -10.65 22.24 21.89
CA CYS A 21 -11.99 22.05 22.43
C CYS A 21 -13.01 22.81 21.58
N LEU A 22 -14.14 22.17 21.30
CA LEU A 22 -15.24 22.71 20.51
C LEU A 22 -16.38 23.19 21.42
N SER A 23 -16.96 24.34 21.10
CA SER A 23 -18.12 24.87 21.82
C SER A 23 -19.34 23.96 21.65
N GLN A 24 -20.05 23.69 22.75
CA GLN A 24 -21.31 22.92 22.71
C GLN A 24 -22.44 23.69 22.02
N ARG A 25 -22.32 25.02 21.91
CA ARG A 25 -23.35 25.89 21.33
C ARG A 25 -23.11 26.23 19.86
N ASN A 26 -21.84 26.27 19.44
CA ASN A 26 -21.46 26.68 18.09
C ASN A 26 -20.37 25.78 17.52
N PHE A 27 -20.71 24.99 16.50
CA PHE A 27 -19.81 24.03 15.86
C PHE A 27 -18.61 24.67 15.13
N SER A 28 -18.57 25.99 14.95
CA SER A 28 -17.44 26.70 14.34
C SER A 28 -16.53 27.40 15.35
N ASP A 29 -16.83 27.30 16.65
CA ASP A 29 -16.09 27.96 17.72
C ASP A 29 -15.15 26.98 18.43
N TRP A 30 -13.84 27.19 18.23
CA TRP A 30 -12.77 26.34 18.71
C TRP A 30 -11.82 27.12 19.60
N VAL A 31 -11.56 26.59 20.80
CA VAL A 31 -10.58 27.12 21.74
C VAL A 31 -9.41 26.15 21.88
N ILE A 32 -8.19 26.69 21.90
CA ILE A 32 -6.98 25.90 22.18
C ILE A 32 -6.58 26.13 23.63
N VAL A 33 -6.64 25.08 24.42
CA VAL A 33 -6.19 25.10 25.81
C VAL A 33 -4.70 24.78 25.84
N ASN A 34 -3.88 25.80 26.13
CA ASN A 34 -2.42 25.72 26.14
C ASN A 34 -1.79 26.03 27.51
N LYS A 35 -2.58 26.33 28.55
CA LYS A 35 -2.06 26.55 29.92
C LYS A 35 -1.40 25.30 30.51
N HIS A 36 -1.97 24.13 30.21
CA HIS A 36 -1.45 22.83 30.58
C HIS A 36 -1.46 21.92 29.35
N ARG A 37 -0.53 20.97 29.31
CA ARG A 37 -0.44 19.97 28.25
C ARG A 37 -0.93 18.63 28.79
N TYR A 38 -1.54 17.84 27.92
CA TYR A 38 -2.18 16.59 28.30
C TYR A 38 -1.73 15.46 27.39
N HIS A 39 -1.60 14.26 27.96
CA HIS A 39 -1.63 13.04 27.16
C HIS A 39 -2.99 12.89 26.47
N TYR A 40 -3.03 12.17 25.35
CA TYR A 40 -4.29 11.99 24.62
C TYR A 40 -5.42 11.45 25.51
N VAL A 41 -5.11 10.47 26.37
CA VAL A 41 -6.08 9.74 27.21
C VAL A 41 -6.73 10.62 28.28
N SER A 42 -6.10 11.75 28.63
CA SER A 42 -6.57 12.73 29.61
C SER A 42 -6.92 14.09 29.00
N ALA A 43 -6.83 14.23 27.67
CA ALA A 43 -7.09 15.47 26.95
C ALA A 43 -8.53 15.99 27.15
N ASP A 44 -9.49 15.08 27.37
CA ASP A 44 -10.88 15.42 27.68
C ASP A 44 -11.04 16.29 28.92
N ARG A 45 -10.13 16.17 29.90
CA ARG A 45 -10.15 16.96 31.14
C ARG A 45 -9.63 18.38 30.97
N GLY A 46 -8.98 18.67 29.85
CA GLY A 46 -8.42 20.00 29.58
C GLY A 46 -9.45 21.02 29.12
N CYS A 47 -10.64 20.60 28.68
CA CYS A 47 -11.62 21.50 28.10
C CYS A 47 -12.38 22.31 29.17
N PRO A 48 -12.57 23.63 28.96
CA PRO A 48 -13.33 24.48 29.88
C PRO A 48 -14.84 24.16 29.84
N ALA A 49 -15.57 24.63 30.84
CA ALA A 49 -17.03 24.47 30.89
C ALA A 49 -17.69 25.04 29.62
N GLY A 50 -18.65 24.28 29.06
CA GLY A 50 -19.32 24.63 27.81
C GLY A 50 -18.57 24.24 26.52
N TYR A 51 -17.38 23.65 26.65
CA TYR A 51 -16.61 23.10 25.54
C TYR A 51 -16.37 21.60 25.73
N THR A 52 -16.19 20.88 24.63
CA THR A 52 -15.89 19.44 24.64
C THR A 52 -14.70 19.12 23.78
N PHE A 53 -13.96 18.07 24.17
CA PHE A 53 -12.91 17.53 23.33
C PHE A 53 -13.56 16.86 22.11
N SER A 54 -13.22 17.32 20.91
CA SER A 54 -13.93 16.93 19.69
C SER A 54 -13.04 16.93 18.45
N VAL A 55 -13.64 16.55 17.31
CA VAL A 55 -13.02 16.50 15.99
C VAL A 55 -13.85 17.33 15.00
N PRO A 56 -13.23 18.10 14.09
CA PRO A 56 -13.98 18.80 13.05
C PRO A 56 -14.62 17.80 12.08
N LYS A 57 -15.93 17.94 11.86
CA LYS A 57 -16.73 17.05 11.01
C LYS A 57 -16.85 17.54 9.58
N THR A 58 -16.57 18.83 9.35
CA THR A 58 -16.64 19.46 8.03
C THR A 58 -15.34 20.21 7.70
N ALA A 59 -15.10 20.44 6.41
CA ALA A 59 -13.95 21.23 5.97
C ALA A 59 -13.95 22.66 6.55
N ARG A 60 -15.13 23.25 6.72
CA ARG A 60 -15.29 24.59 7.32
C ARG A 60 -14.87 24.59 8.79
N GLU A 61 -15.31 23.59 9.56
CA GLU A 61 -14.89 23.42 10.95
C GLU A 61 -13.38 23.21 11.07
N ASN A 62 -12.80 22.40 10.17
CA ASN A 62 -11.35 22.19 10.15
C ASN A 62 -10.59 23.50 9.86
N LEU A 63 -11.12 24.35 8.99
CA LEU A 63 -10.54 25.67 8.72
C LEU A 63 -10.60 26.59 9.96
N HIS A 64 -11.72 26.60 10.68
CA HIS A 64 -11.85 27.36 11.92
C HIS A 64 -10.87 26.86 12.99
N LEU A 65 -10.76 25.55 13.17
CA LEU A 65 -9.79 24.96 14.10
C LEU A 65 -8.34 25.31 13.71
N ALA A 66 -7.99 25.22 12.42
CA ALA A 66 -6.66 25.61 11.94
C ALA A 66 -6.33 27.06 12.28
N ARG A 67 -7.30 27.97 12.13
CA ARG A 67 -7.15 29.39 12.47
C ARG A 67 -6.98 29.59 13.97
N SER A 68 -7.81 28.94 14.80
CA SER A 68 -7.67 29.01 16.26
C SER A 68 -6.32 28.48 16.74
N LEU A 69 -5.82 27.39 16.13
CA LEU A 69 -4.50 26.83 16.44
C LEU A 69 -3.34 27.75 16.02
N ASN A 70 -3.45 28.38 14.86
CA ASN A 70 -2.45 29.36 14.43
C ASN A 70 -2.46 30.59 15.34
N ALA A 71 -3.64 31.08 15.72
CA ALA A 71 -3.81 32.22 16.62
C ALA A 71 -3.28 31.95 18.04
N SER A 72 -3.33 30.70 18.52
CA SER A 72 -2.77 30.33 19.82
C SER A 72 -1.23 30.21 19.83
N GLY A 73 -0.58 30.27 18.67
CA GLY A 73 0.87 30.13 18.52
C GLY A 73 1.40 28.71 18.75
N GLU A 74 0.52 27.71 18.90
CA GLU A 74 0.92 26.33 19.17
C GLU A 74 1.06 25.55 17.85
N PRO A 75 2.14 24.77 17.66
CA PRO A 75 2.35 24.06 16.41
C PRO A 75 1.40 22.86 16.25
N LEU A 76 0.98 22.27 17.37
CA LEU A 76 0.17 21.06 17.43
C LEU A 76 -0.84 21.13 18.59
N ALA A 77 -2.04 20.61 18.36
CA ALA A 77 -3.00 20.33 19.41
C ALA A 77 -3.69 18.98 19.19
N TRP A 78 -4.12 18.35 20.28
CA TRP A 78 -4.96 17.17 20.26
C TRP A 78 -6.36 17.51 19.72
N ILE A 79 -6.91 16.58 18.97
CA ILE A 79 -8.32 16.50 18.53
C ILE A 79 -8.83 15.11 18.92
N ASP A 80 -10.12 14.95 19.14
CA ASP A 80 -10.67 13.66 19.59
C ASP A 80 -10.80 12.67 18.43
N LEU A 81 -9.66 12.16 17.98
CA LEU A 81 -9.56 11.12 16.97
C LEU A 81 -8.35 10.24 17.25
N ASN A 82 -8.58 8.94 17.42
CA ASN A 82 -7.53 7.98 17.78
C ASN A 82 -7.76 6.61 17.16
N SER A 83 -6.71 5.78 17.21
CA SER A 83 -6.78 4.36 16.87
C SER A 83 -6.33 3.46 18.03
N LEU A 84 -6.75 3.79 19.25
CA LEU A 84 -6.35 3.06 20.47
C LEU A 84 -6.97 1.66 20.53
N SER A 85 -8.23 1.52 20.12
CA SER A 85 -8.94 0.23 20.17
C SER A 85 -8.40 -0.79 19.17
N SER A 86 -7.98 -0.35 17.98
CA SER A 86 -7.43 -1.22 16.93
C SER A 86 -6.55 -0.42 15.98
N VAL A 87 -5.38 -0.97 15.65
CA VAL A 87 -4.43 -0.34 14.72
C VAL A 87 -5.11 -0.11 13.37
N GLY A 88 -5.03 1.13 12.86
CA GLY A 88 -5.62 1.52 11.58
C GLY A 88 -7.13 1.83 11.62
N CYS A 89 -7.79 1.69 12.78
CA CYS A 89 -9.16 2.11 12.95
C CYS A 89 -9.27 3.42 13.74
N TRP A 90 -9.63 4.49 13.04
CA TRP A 90 -9.83 5.82 13.60
C TRP A 90 -11.25 5.99 14.14
N VAL A 91 -11.36 6.31 15.42
CA VAL A 91 -12.61 6.53 16.16
C VAL A 91 -12.51 7.81 17.01
N VAL A 92 -13.66 8.40 17.28
CA VAL A 92 -13.82 9.53 18.21
C VAL A 92 -14.07 8.97 19.60
N GLY A 93 -13.39 9.48 20.62
CA GLY A 93 -13.48 9.02 22.00
C GLY A 93 -12.50 7.89 22.31
N LYS A 94 -11.93 7.92 23.52
CA LYS A 94 -10.91 6.95 23.98
C LYS A 94 -11.43 5.53 24.20
N ASN A 95 -12.71 5.39 24.54
CA ASN A 95 -13.36 4.10 24.85
C ASN A 95 -14.29 3.62 23.74
N SER A 96 -14.21 4.23 22.56
CA SER A 96 -15.09 3.89 21.44
C SER A 96 -14.61 2.62 20.74
N GLN A 97 -15.54 1.72 20.46
CA GLN A 97 -15.24 0.52 19.70
C GLN A 97 -15.16 0.82 18.20
N CYS A 98 -14.30 0.08 17.51
CA CYS A 98 -14.15 0.20 16.07
C CYS A 98 -15.32 -0.47 15.32
N GLY A 99 -16.21 0.32 14.73
CA GLY A 99 -17.36 -0.18 13.97
C GLY A 99 -17.02 -0.86 12.63
N TYR A 100 -15.82 -0.62 12.08
CA TYR A 100 -15.41 -1.11 10.75
C TYR A 100 -14.13 -1.97 10.78
N SER A 101 -13.71 -2.43 11.97
CA SER A 101 -12.48 -3.25 12.14
C SER A 101 -12.55 -4.54 11.35
N ARG A 102 -13.73 -5.17 11.31
CA ARG A 102 -13.95 -6.40 10.54
C ARG A 102 -13.64 -6.20 9.06
N THR A 103 -14.10 -5.10 8.47
CA THR A 103 -13.87 -4.79 7.05
C THR A 103 -12.39 -4.66 6.71
N TYR A 104 -11.59 -4.00 7.57
CA TYR A 104 -10.14 -3.86 7.33
C TYR A 104 -9.39 -5.19 7.42
N GLN A 105 -9.76 -6.06 8.38
CA GLN A 105 -9.18 -7.40 8.46
C GLN A 105 -9.50 -8.22 7.21
N PHE A 106 -10.73 -8.16 6.71
CA PHE A 106 -11.12 -8.82 5.47
C PHE A 106 -10.36 -8.29 4.25
N LEU A 107 -10.23 -6.97 4.10
CA LEU A 107 -9.49 -6.38 2.97
C LEU A 107 -8.01 -6.78 2.97
N ASN A 108 -7.34 -6.74 4.14
CA ASN A 108 -5.96 -7.16 4.25
C ASN A 108 -5.77 -8.67 3.98
N GLN A 109 -6.75 -9.49 4.38
CA GLN A 109 -6.74 -10.91 4.10
C GLN A 109 -6.95 -11.19 2.60
N ILE A 110 -7.88 -10.49 1.95
CA ILE A 110 -8.12 -10.59 0.50
C ILE A 110 -6.88 -10.18 -0.28
N LEU A 111 -6.25 -9.05 0.07
CA LEU A 111 -5.03 -8.55 -0.58
C LEU A 111 -3.86 -9.54 -0.43
N SER A 112 -3.71 -10.14 0.75
CA SER A 112 -2.67 -11.13 1.02
C SER A 112 -2.87 -12.41 0.21
N VAL A 113 -4.11 -12.89 0.09
CA VAL A 113 -4.45 -14.09 -0.70
C VAL A 113 -4.20 -13.85 -2.19
N SER A 114 -4.59 -12.68 -2.73
CA SER A 114 -4.36 -12.35 -4.14
C SER A 114 -2.87 -12.22 -4.48
N LEU A 115 -2.06 -11.61 -3.61
CA LEU A 115 -0.61 -11.48 -3.83
C LEU A 115 0.11 -12.83 -3.81
N ILE A 116 -0.17 -13.67 -2.81
CA ILE A 116 0.45 -14.98 -2.69
C ILE A 116 0.01 -15.87 -3.87
N GLY A 117 -1.27 -15.86 -4.22
CA GLY A 117 -1.79 -16.59 -5.37
C GLY A 117 -1.10 -16.19 -6.68
N GLY A 118 -0.97 -14.88 -6.94
CA GLY A 118 -0.29 -14.38 -8.13
C GLY A 118 1.19 -14.78 -8.19
N LEU A 119 1.89 -14.79 -7.06
CA LEU A 119 3.30 -15.19 -6.98
C LEU A 119 3.47 -16.69 -7.28
N ILE A 120 2.59 -17.53 -6.74
CA ILE A 120 2.55 -18.97 -7.05
C ILE A 120 2.30 -19.20 -8.55
N THR A 121 1.31 -18.52 -9.13
CA THR A 121 1.02 -18.62 -10.56
C THR A 121 2.21 -18.20 -11.42
N LEU A 122 2.90 -17.12 -11.05
CA LEU A 122 4.09 -16.63 -11.76
C LEU A 122 5.24 -17.65 -11.69
N VAL A 123 5.48 -18.27 -10.54
CA VAL A 123 6.50 -19.31 -10.37
C VAL A 123 6.18 -20.54 -11.22
N ILE A 124 4.94 -21.03 -11.17
CA ILE A 124 4.50 -22.20 -11.98
C ILE A 124 4.64 -21.89 -13.47
N PHE A 125 4.24 -20.70 -13.90
CA PHE A 125 4.40 -20.26 -15.28
C PHE A 125 5.88 -20.20 -15.70
N GLY A 126 6.75 -19.63 -14.85
CA GLY A 126 8.20 -19.57 -15.08
C GLY A 126 8.82 -20.97 -15.23
N ILE A 127 8.43 -21.92 -14.37
CA ILE A 127 8.87 -23.33 -14.45
C ILE A 127 8.40 -23.97 -15.76
N PHE A 128 7.14 -23.76 -16.15
CA PHE A 128 6.60 -24.31 -17.39
C PHE A 128 7.33 -23.77 -18.63
N VAL A 129 7.57 -22.45 -18.66
CA VAL A 129 8.35 -21.80 -19.72
C VAL A 129 9.78 -22.34 -19.76
N TYR A 130 10.43 -22.51 -18.60
CA TYR A 130 11.78 -23.09 -18.53
C TYR A 130 11.84 -24.49 -19.14
N PHE A 131 10.91 -25.38 -18.78
CA PHE A 131 10.87 -26.73 -19.35
C PHE A 131 10.58 -26.72 -20.86
N LYS A 132 9.63 -25.90 -21.32
CA LYS A 132 9.32 -25.76 -22.75
C LYS A 132 10.48 -25.19 -23.54
N CYS A 133 11.14 -24.15 -23.04
CA CYS A 133 12.34 -23.59 -23.65
C CYS A 133 13.45 -24.64 -23.75
N ARG A 134 13.71 -25.41 -22.70
CA ARG A 134 14.70 -26.49 -22.73
C ARG A 134 14.38 -27.57 -23.76
N ILE A 135 13.13 -28.04 -23.80
CA ILE A 135 12.68 -29.04 -24.77
C ILE A 135 12.81 -28.49 -26.19
N ASN A 136 12.36 -27.26 -26.43
CA ASN A 136 12.45 -26.61 -27.74
C ASN A 136 13.90 -26.42 -28.20
N LEU A 137 14.80 -26.00 -27.29
CA LEU A 137 16.24 -25.89 -27.58
C LEU A 137 16.84 -27.25 -27.93
N ARG A 138 16.46 -28.32 -27.23
CA ARG A 138 16.90 -29.69 -27.54
C ARG A 138 16.39 -30.13 -28.92
N HIS A 139 15.13 -29.88 -29.25
CA HIS A 139 14.58 -30.20 -30.57
C HIS A 139 15.26 -29.40 -31.67
N ARG A 140 15.53 -28.11 -31.45
CA ARG A 140 16.26 -27.26 -32.40
C ARG A 140 17.65 -27.81 -32.69
N ARG A 141 18.44 -28.12 -31.65
CA ARG A 141 19.76 -28.75 -31.81
C ARG A 141 19.68 -30.09 -32.56
N SER A 142 18.67 -30.91 -32.26
CA SER A 142 18.46 -32.20 -32.94
C SER A 142 18.13 -32.01 -34.43
N ARG A 143 17.31 -31.01 -34.77
CA ARG A 143 16.99 -30.66 -36.17
C ARG A 143 18.24 -30.17 -36.92
N GLU A 144 19.01 -29.26 -36.34
CA GLU A 144 20.26 -28.76 -36.91
C GLU A 144 21.26 -29.89 -37.17
N HIS A 145 21.39 -30.86 -36.25
CA HIS A 145 22.24 -32.04 -36.46
C HIS A 145 21.74 -32.93 -37.60
N ARG A 146 20.43 -33.20 -37.66
CA ARG A 146 19.81 -34.00 -38.74
C ARG A 146 20.02 -33.35 -40.11
N GLU A 147 19.92 -32.03 -40.20
CA GLU A 147 20.19 -31.29 -41.43
C GLU A 147 21.67 -31.41 -41.85
N LYS A 148 22.61 -31.19 -40.92
CA LYS A 148 24.05 -31.38 -41.20
C LYS A 148 24.38 -32.80 -41.69
N VAL A 149 23.81 -33.82 -41.05
CA VAL A 149 23.97 -35.22 -41.47
C VAL A 149 23.38 -35.46 -42.86
N ARG A 150 22.16 -34.96 -43.12
CA ARG A 150 21.50 -35.11 -44.42
C ARG A 150 22.29 -34.43 -45.55
N THR A 151 22.83 -33.23 -45.32
CA THR A 151 23.69 -32.54 -46.29
C THR A 151 24.98 -33.32 -46.56
N ARG A 152 25.58 -33.92 -45.52
CA ARG A 152 26.80 -34.72 -45.67
C ARG A 152 26.56 -36.02 -46.43
N ILE A 153 25.44 -36.70 -46.21
CA ILE A 153 25.04 -37.90 -46.99
C ILE A 153 24.90 -37.54 -48.47
N ARG A 154 24.16 -36.47 -48.81
CA ARG A 154 24.01 -36.01 -50.21
C ARG A 154 25.34 -35.68 -50.90
N TYR A 155 26.28 -35.08 -50.17
CA TYR A 155 27.61 -34.79 -50.69
C TYR A 155 28.40 -36.07 -51.02
N LEU A 156 28.34 -37.07 -50.15
CA LEU A 156 29.01 -38.35 -50.38
C LEU A 156 28.40 -39.12 -51.56
N GLU A 157 27.07 -39.13 -51.67
CA GLU A 157 26.35 -39.73 -52.80
C GLU A 157 26.85 -39.16 -54.14
N ALA A 158 27.00 -37.84 -54.25
CA ALA A 158 27.46 -37.17 -55.48
C ALA A 158 28.89 -37.55 -55.92
N ILE A 159 29.79 -37.88 -54.97
CA ILE A 159 31.17 -38.31 -55.27
C ILE A 159 31.19 -39.76 -55.77
N THR A 160 30.34 -40.61 -55.20
CA THR A 160 30.35 -42.05 -55.47
C THR A 160 29.66 -42.45 -56.77
N VAL A 161 28.92 -41.56 -57.43
CA VAL A 161 28.36 -41.86 -58.76
C VAL A 161 29.49 -41.78 -59.80
N PRO A 162 29.90 -42.89 -60.43
CA PRO A 162 30.86 -42.81 -61.52
C PRO A 162 30.23 -42.00 -62.66
N VAL A 163 30.95 -41.01 -63.17
CA VAL A 163 30.55 -40.28 -64.38
C VAL A 163 30.39 -41.33 -65.48
N SER A 164 29.14 -41.58 -65.90
CA SER A 164 28.87 -42.50 -66.98
C SER A 164 29.46 -41.90 -68.26
N VAL A 165 30.61 -42.43 -68.67
CA VAL A 165 31.24 -42.08 -69.93
C VAL A 165 30.33 -42.61 -71.02
N HIS A 166 29.54 -41.71 -71.61
CA HIS A 166 28.64 -42.05 -72.70
C HIS A 166 29.47 -42.24 -73.96
N TRP A 167 29.84 -43.48 -74.27
CA TRP A 167 30.52 -43.81 -75.52
C TRP A 167 29.54 -43.64 -76.67
N ARG A 168 29.81 -42.64 -77.51
CA ARG A 168 29.08 -42.36 -78.74
C ARG A 168 29.81 -43.05 -79.89
N THR A 169 29.20 -44.09 -80.46
CA THR A 169 29.53 -44.65 -81.77
C THR A 169 28.24 -45.07 -82.45
#